data_AF-A0A1A8IY96-F1
#
_entry.id   AF-A0A1A8IY96-F1
#
_cell.length_a   1.000
_cell.length_b   1.000
_cell.length_c   1.000
_cell.angle_alpha   90.00
_cell.angle_beta   90.00
_cell.angle_gamma   90.00
#
_symmetry.space_group_name_H-M   'P 1'
#
loop_
_entity.id
_entity.type
_entity.pdbx_description
1 polymer ?
#
loop_
_entity_poly.entity_id
_entity_poly.type
_entity_poly.pdbx_seq_one_letter_code
_entity_poly.pdbx_strand_id
1 'polypeptide(L)'
;MRELRDQMEGDSCDTSVTPSNRRCTWITGSARKIKDNAADWHNLMLRWDKLNDEGFNLAASIVNMRHSQGDLLVLDTCPPPSQSTSAEAQQVAGAAELQDECLKLQDVVDRMVVVVKKMEHLVEIQRGVLQLEEFQFGPEGRRVPLCLSWKTREFGRST
;
A
#
# COMPACT_ATOMS: atom_id res chain seq x y z
N MET A 1 -7.50 -65.66 -46.17
CA MET A 1 -6.27 -66.14 -45.52
C MET A 1 -5.72 -64.92 -44.77
N ARG A 2 -5.88 -64.74 -43.44
CA ARG A 2 -5.41 -65.61 -42.32
C ARG A 2 -3.93 -65.93 -42.57
N GLU A 3 -2.93 -65.43 -41.83
CA GLU A 3 -2.70 -65.48 -40.37
C GLU A 3 -1.55 -64.50 -39.98
N LEU A 4 -1.67 -63.69 -38.91
CA LEU A 4 -1.20 -63.86 -37.50
C LEU A 4 0.25 -63.37 -37.25
N ARG A 5 0.47 -62.32 -36.42
CA ARG A 5 0.76 -62.35 -34.94
C ARG A 5 2.29 -62.23 -34.72
N ASP A 6 2.91 -61.47 -33.81
CA ASP A 6 2.68 -60.90 -32.46
C ASP A 6 3.06 -59.39 -32.46
N GLN A 7 2.56 -58.43 -31.65
CA GLN A 7 2.10 -58.33 -30.25
C GLN A 7 3.23 -58.19 -29.20
N MET A 8 2.95 -57.38 -28.16
CA MET A 8 3.75 -57.10 -26.94
C MET A 8 4.74 -55.91 -27.08
N GLU A 9 4.84 -54.90 -26.24
CA GLU A 9 4.16 -54.43 -25.01
C GLU A 9 4.86 -53.12 -24.59
N GLY A 10 4.18 -52.27 -23.81
CA GLY A 10 4.80 -51.33 -22.86
C GLY A 10 5.41 -50.07 -23.49
N ASP A 11 5.25 -48.86 -22.96
CA ASP A 11 4.96 -48.50 -21.59
C ASP A 11 4.17 -47.18 -21.59
N SER A 12 3.09 -47.21 -20.82
CA SER A 12 2.32 -46.04 -20.45
C SER A 12 3.19 -45.22 -19.52
N CYS A 13 3.90 -44.21 -20.02
CA CYS A 13 4.46 -43.18 -19.13
C CYS A 13 3.32 -42.26 -18.68
N ASP A 14 2.45 -42.84 -17.87
CA ASP A 14 1.58 -42.16 -16.93
C ASP A 14 2.52 -41.38 -16.01
N THR A 15 2.81 -40.14 -16.40
CA THR A 15 3.57 -39.22 -15.55
C THR A 15 2.62 -38.77 -14.45
N SER A 16 2.33 -39.70 -13.55
CA SER A 16 1.76 -39.44 -12.25
C SER A 16 2.78 -38.59 -11.48
N VAL A 17 2.74 -37.28 -11.74
CA VAL A 17 3.38 -36.30 -10.89
C VAL A 17 2.59 -36.31 -9.59
N THR A 18 2.96 -37.25 -8.73
CA THR A 18 2.66 -37.22 -7.30
C THR A 18 2.95 -35.78 -6.83
N PRO A 19 2.03 -35.14 -6.08
CA PRO A 19 2.28 -33.82 -5.53
C PRO A 19 3.20 -34.01 -4.32
N SER A 20 4.44 -34.40 -4.60
CA SER A 20 5.55 -34.37 -3.67
C SER A 20 5.63 -32.94 -3.20
N ASN A 21 5.15 -32.74 -1.98
CA ASN A 21 5.20 -31.55 -1.16
C ASN A 21 6.48 -30.73 -1.46
N ARG A 22 6.42 -29.86 -2.48
CA ARG A 22 7.53 -28.99 -2.85
C ARG A 22 7.57 -27.92 -1.79
N ARG A 23 8.21 -28.26 -0.67
CA ARG A 23 8.69 -27.26 0.28
C ARG A 23 9.38 -26.19 -0.54
N CYS A 24 8.93 -24.96 -0.33
CA CYS A 24 9.34 -23.73 -0.99
C CYS A 24 10.87 -23.65 -1.11
N THR A 25 11.43 -24.19 -2.18
CA THR A 25 12.87 -24.07 -2.47
C THR A 25 13.06 -22.71 -3.10
N TRP A 26 13.30 -21.71 -2.24
CA TRP A 26 13.93 -20.45 -2.58
C TRP A 26 13.37 -19.80 -3.85
N ILE A 27 12.19 -19.16 -3.72
CA ILE A 27 11.66 -18.27 -4.76
C ILE A 27 12.79 -17.30 -5.13
N THR A 28 13.25 -17.29 -6.38
CA THR A 28 14.33 -16.41 -6.87
C THR A 28 13.87 -15.63 -8.09
N GLY A 29 14.61 -14.58 -8.43
CA GLY A 29 14.28 -13.73 -9.57
C GLY A 29 12.93 -13.02 -9.40
N SER A 30 12.20 -12.90 -10.51
CA SER A 30 10.94 -12.14 -10.60
C SER A 30 9.90 -12.55 -9.58
N ALA A 31 9.76 -13.85 -9.30
CA ALA A 31 8.79 -14.37 -8.34
C ALA A 31 9.01 -13.82 -6.92
N ARG A 32 10.27 -13.71 -6.49
CA ARG A 32 10.60 -13.15 -5.17
C ARG A 32 10.34 -11.66 -5.18
N LYS A 33 10.80 -10.99 -6.24
CA LYS A 33 10.67 -9.55 -6.36
C LYS A 33 9.21 -9.10 -6.31
N ILE A 34 8.32 -9.83 -6.98
CA ILE A 34 6.86 -9.58 -6.96
C ILE A 34 6.29 -9.81 -5.56
N LYS A 35 6.68 -10.90 -4.88
CA LYS A 35 6.22 -11.17 -3.52
C LYS A 35 6.66 -10.09 -2.53
N ASP A 36 7.93 -9.69 -2.59
CA ASP A 36 8.49 -8.66 -1.71
C ASP A 36 7.83 -7.30 -2.01
N ASN A 37 7.66 -6.95 -3.29
CA ASN A 37 6.98 -5.72 -3.71
C ASN A 37 5.53 -5.69 -3.20
N ALA A 38 4.79 -6.79 -3.26
CA ALA A 38 3.44 -6.89 -2.72
C ALA A 38 3.39 -6.69 -1.19
N ALA A 39 4.37 -7.25 -0.45
CA ALA A 39 4.47 -7.03 0.99
C ALA A 39 4.80 -5.56 1.31
N ASP A 40 5.69 -4.94 0.55
CA ASP A 40 6.03 -3.52 0.69
C ASP A 40 4.84 -2.62 0.39
N TRP A 41 4.05 -2.92 -0.64
CA TRP A 41 2.80 -2.22 -0.93
C TRP A 41 1.83 -2.27 0.23
N HIS A 42 1.59 -3.47 0.79
CA HIS A 42 0.71 -3.63 1.93
C HIS A 42 1.19 -2.78 3.12
N ASN A 43 2.49 -2.80 3.42
CA ASN A 43 3.07 -1.99 4.48
C ASN A 43 2.93 -0.49 4.22
N LEU A 44 3.05 -0.04 2.98
CA LEU A 44 2.86 1.37 2.60
C LEU A 44 1.40 1.78 2.70
N MET A 45 0.45 0.92 2.34
CA MET A 45 -0.98 1.17 2.52
C MET A 45 -1.35 1.38 3.99
N LEU A 46 -0.89 0.49 4.88
CA LEU A 46 -1.13 0.65 6.33
C LEU A 46 -0.56 1.97 6.87
N ARG A 47 0.61 2.39 6.37
CA ARG A 47 1.20 3.69 6.74
C ARG A 47 0.41 4.86 6.19
N TRP A 48 -0.06 4.76 4.95
CA TRP A 48 -0.92 5.76 4.32
C TRP A 48 -2.21 5.96 5.11
N ASP A 49 -2.89 4.88 5.49
CA ASP A 49 -4.12 4.94 6.28
C ASP A 49 -3.89 5.65 7.63
N LYS A 50 -2.83 5.27 8.35
CA LYS A 50 -2.46 5.93 9.61
C LYS A 50 -2.20 7.43 9.44
N LEU A 51 -1.49 7.83 8.37
CA LEU A 51 -1.21 9.24 8.10
C LEU A 51 -2.47 10.01 7.72
N ASN A 52 -3.41 9.40 6.98
CA ASN A 52 -4.70 10.02 6.72
C ASN A 52 -5.46 10.26 8.01
N ASP A 53 -5.57 9.26 8.88
CA ASP A 53 -6.26 9.42 10.16
C ASP A 53 -5.61 10.51 11.01
N GLU A 54 -4.28 10.53 11.11
CA GLU A 54 -3.52 11.57 11.81
C GLU A 54 -3.80 12.97 11.22
N GLY A 55 -3.75 13.11 9.89
CA GLY A 55 -4.00 14.36 9.18
C GLY A 55 -5.45 14.85 9.31
N PHE A 56 -6.44 13.95 9.22
CA PHE A 56 -7.85 14.29 9.42
C PHE A 56 -8.12 14.78 10.85
N ASN A 57 -7.51 14.13 11.85
CA ASN A 57 -7.67 14.55 13.25
C ASN A 57 -7.06 15.93 13.50
N LEU A 58 -5.85 16.21 12.97
CA LEU A 58 -5.22 17.53 13.06
C LEU A 58 -6.04 18.60 12.32
N ALA A 59 -6.55 18.30 11.13
CA ALA A 59 -7.41 19.22 10.39
C ALA A 59 -8.70 19.55 11.17
N ALA A 60 -9.34 18.54 11.77
CA ALA A 60 -10.53 18.75 12.61
C ALA A 60 -10.20 19.58 13.85
N SER A 61 -9.06 19.31 14.51
CA SER A 61 -8.54 20.09 15.64
C SER A 61 -8.40 21.57 15.28
N ILE A 62 -7.73 21.87 14.16
CA ILE A 62 -7.53 23.24 13.66
C ILE A 62 -8.86 23.96 13.42
N VAL A 63 -9.83 23.31 12.78
CA VAL A 63 -11.16 23.88 12.54
C VAL A 63 -11.87 24.20 13.87
N ASN A 64 -11.83 23.29 14.83
CA ASN A 64 -12.44 23.48 16.15
C ASN A 64 -11.77 24.61 16.94
N MET A 65 -10.44 24.74 16.88
CA MET A 65 -9.71 25.86 17.48
C MET A 65 -10.12 27.20 16.86
N ARG A 66 -10.27 27.25 15.53
CA ARG A 66 -10.73 28.47 14.83
C ARG A 66 -12.15 28.86 15.21
N HIS A 67 -13.05 27.89 15.34
CA HIS A 67 -14.42 28.15 15.80
C HIS A 67 -14.42 28.72 17.23
N SER A 68 -13.63 28.11 18.13
CA SER A 68 -13.53 28.54 19.53
C SER A 68 -12.93 29.95 19.66
N GLN A 69 -11.96 30.32 18.82
CA GLN A 69 -11.43 31.69 18.77
C GLN A 69 -12.45 32.68 18.19
N GLY A 70 -13.21 32.28 17.17
CA GLY A 70 -14.28 33.09 16.58
C GLY A 70 -15.42 33.39 17.56
N ASP A 71 -15.85 32.39 18.34
CA ASP A 71 -16.89 32.55 19.37
C ASP A 71 -16.42 33.49 20.50
N LEU A 72 -15.14 33.46 20.86
CA LEU A 72 -14.55 34.34 21.88
C LEU A 72 -14.58 35.82 21.44
N LEU A 73 -14.35 36.10 20.15
CA LEU A 73 -14.37 37.45 19.58
C LEU A 73 -15.79 38.02 19.47
N VAL A 74 -16.81 37.17 19.30
CA VAL A 74 -18.23 37.57 19.25
C VAL A 74 -18.79 37.89 20.64
N LEU A 75 -18.25 37.27 21.69
CA LEU A 75 -18.68 37.53 23.07
C LEU A 75 -18.11 38.83 23.66
N ASP A 76 -17.00 39.34 23.13
CA ASP A 76 -16.28 40.54 23.60
C ASP A 76 -16.85 41.87 23.07
N THR A 77 -17.95 41.85 22.30
CA THR A 77 -18.54 43.08 21.73
C THR A 77 -19.36 43.92 22.74
N CYS A 78 -19.26 43.65 24.04
CA CYS A 78 -19.97 44.39 25.10
C CYS A 78 -18.97 44.91 26.17
N PRO A 79 -18.56 46.19 26.15
CA PRO A 79 -17.46 46.65 27.00
C PRO A 79 -17.93 47.10 28.40
N PRO A 80 -17.19 46.74 29.45
CA PRO A 80 -16.83 47.68 30.52
C PRO A 80 -15.32 48.01 30.45
N PRO A 81 -14.90 49.19 30.93
CA PRO A 81 -13.53 49.64 30.77
C PRO A 81 -12.61 48.93 31.78
N SER A 82 -11.39 48.58 31.33
CA SER A 82 -10.22 48.16 32.13
C SER A 82 -9.92 46.64 32.22
N GLN A 83 -9.80 45.92 31.10
CA GLN A 83 -9.10 44.62 31.03
C GLN A 83 -8.40 44.41 29.68
N SER A 84 -7.49 45.31 29.29
CA SER A 84 -6.90 45.30 27.94
C SER A 84 -5.69 44.37 27.78
N THR A 85 -5.06 43.91 28.86
CA THR A 85 -3.78 43.15 28.78
C THR A 85 -3.94 41.63 28.81
N SER A 86 -5.03 41.10 29.38
CA SER A 86 -5.27 39.65 29.48
C SER A 86 -5.79 39.05 28.16
N ALA A 87 -6.71 39.73 27.49
CA ALA A 87 -7.31 39.29 26.24
C ALA A 87 -6.27 39.22 25.09
N GLU A 88 -5.37 40.20 25.00
CA GLU A 88 -4.29 40.21 24.01
C GLU A 88 -3.31 39.05 24.22
N ALA A 89 -2.93 38.76 25.48
CA ALA A 89 -2.06 37.63 25.81
C ALA A 89 -2.72 36.28 25.47
N GLN A 90 -4.04 36.14 25.68
CA GLN A 90 -4.81 34.94 25.32
C GLN A 90 -4.96 34.75 23.81
N GLN A 91 -5.12 35.84 23.04
CA GLN A 91 -5.13 35.74 21.58
C GLN A 91 -3.76 35.35 21.01
N VAL A 92 -2.66 35.90 21.57
CA VAL A 92 -1.29 35.53 21.14
C VAL A 92 -0.98 34.06 21.48
N ALA A 93 -1.40 33.57 22.64
CA ALA A 93 -1.24 32.17 23.02
C ALA A 93 -2.04 31.23 22.09
N GLY A 94 -3.32 31.54 21.82
CA GLY A 94 -4.15 30.74 20.91
C GLY A 94 -3.66 30.77 19.46
N ALA A 95 -3.06 31.87 19.00
CA ALA A 95 -2.44 31.95 17.69
C ALA A 95 -1.18 31.07 17.59
N ALA A 96 -0.38 30.99 18.66
CA ALA A 96 0.81 30.13 18.71
C ALA A 96 0.43 28.63 18.70
N GLU A 97 -0.60 28.23 19.46
CA GLU A 97 -1.11 26.85 19.46
C GLU A 97 -1.66 26.43 18.08
N LEU A 98 -2.41 27.33 17.43
CA LEU A 98 -2.90 27.09 16.07
C LEU A 98 -1.75 26.90 15.07
N GLN A 99 -0.70 27.73 15.19
CA GLN A 99 0.48 27.64 14.34
C GLN A 99 1.20 26.30 14.53
N ASP A 100 1.34 25.82 15.78
CA ASP A 100 1.94 24.51 16.08
C ASP A 100 1.16 23.36 15.44
N GLU A 101 -0.17 23.40 15.50
CA GLU A 101 -1.03 22.39 14.88
C GLU A 101 -0.97 22.41 13.35
N CYS A 102 -0.83 23.60 12.75
CA CYS A 102 -0.57 23.73 11.31
C CYS A 102 0.80 23.15 10.91
N LEU A 103 1.83 23.35 11.74
CA LEU A 103 3.16 22.77 11.51
C LEU A 103 3.14 21.24 11.62
N LYS A 104 2.41 20.68 12.60
CA LYS A 104 2.19 19.23 12.72
C LYS A 104 1.47 18.67 11.49
N LEU A 105 0.44 19.36 11.00
CA LEU A 105 -0.28 18.94 9.80
C LEU A 105 0.64 18.96 8.56
N GLN A 106 1.49 19.99 8.44
CA GLN A 106 2.48 20.05 7.37
C GLN A 106 3.46 18.87 7.42
N ASP A 107 3.95 18.49 8.62
CA ASP A 107 4.81 17.31 8.79
C ASP A 107 4.10 16.00 8.35
N VAL A 108 2.81 15.83 8.67
CA VAL A 108 2.03 14.69 8.18
C VAL A 108 1.99 14.66 6.65
N VAL A 109 1.72 15.80 6.01
CA VAL A 109 1.70 15.91 4.53
C VAL A 109 3.06 15.57 3.94
N ASP A 110 4.15 16.07 4.52
CA ASP A 110 5.51 15.78 4.06
C ASP A 110 5.82 14.27 4.19
N ARG A 111 5.38 13.63 5.28
CA ARG A 111 5.46 12.16 5.45
C ARG A 111 4.60 11.42 4.42
N MET A 112 3.42 11.92 4.07
CA MET A 112 2.56 11.33 3.01
C MET A 112 3.25 11.40 1.65
N VAL A 113 3.91 12.51 1.32
CA VAL A 113 4.72 12.63 0.09
C VAL A 113 5.81 11.56 0.03
N VAL A 114 6.49 11.28 1.15
CA VAL A 114 7.49 10.20 1.21
C VAL A 114 6.87 8.83 0.93
N VAL A 115 5.67 8.55 1.44
CA VAL A 115 4.94 7.29 1.16
C VAL A 115 4.61 7.18 -0.32
N VAL A 116 4.06 8.23 -0.94
CA VAL A 116 3.73 8.24 -2.38
C VAL A 116 4.97 8.01 -3.23
N LYS A 117 6.11 8.67 -2.94
CA LYS A 117 7.37 8.44 -3.66
C LYS A 117 7.85 6.98 -3.58
N LYS A 118 7.66 6.33 -2.44
CA LYS A 118 7.98 4.89 -2.29
C LYS A 118 7.04 4.03 -3.11
N MET A 119 5.75 4.34 -3.11
CA MET A 119 4.75 3.65 -3.93
C MET A 119 5.08 3.78 -5.43
N GLU A 120 5.39 4.99 -5.91
CA GLU A 120 5.85 5.23 -7.28
C GLU A 120 7.07 4.35 -7.62
N HIS A 121 8.07 4.32 -6.74
CA HIS A 121 9.24 3.46 -6.93
C HIS A 121 8.89 1.97 -7.01
N LEU A 122 7.91 1.49 -6.24
CA LEU A 122 7.44 0.11 -6.34
C LEU A 122 6.76 -0.18 -7.70
N VAL A 123 6.04 0.79 -8.28
CA VAL A 123 5.48 0.66 -9.65
C VAL A 123 6.60 0.54 -10.68
N GLU A 124 7.64 1.37 -10.56
CA GLU A 124 8.80 1.33 -11.45
C GLU A 124 9.50 -0.03 -11.42
N ILE A 125 9.73 -0.56 -10.21
CA ILE A 125 10.27 -1.90 -10.01
C ILE A 125 9.39 -2.95 -10.68
N GLN A 126 8.08 -2.90 -10.48
CA GLN A 126 7.15 -3.88 -11.03
C GLN A 126 7.15 -3.84 -12.56
N ARG A 127 7.22 -2.65 -13.17
CA ARG A 127 7.36 -2.52 -14.62
C ARG A 127 8.67 -3.12 -15.13
N GLY A 128 9.78 -2.89 -14.43
CA GLY A 128 11.06 -3.53 -14.77
C GLY A 128 10.98 -5.05 -14.72
N VAL A 129 10.26 -5.62 -13.75
CA VAL A 129 9.98 -7.05 -13.71
C VAL A 129 9.16 -7.48 -14.92
N LEU A 130 8.06 -6.80 -15.25
CA LEU A 130 7.22 -7.13 -16.41
C LEU A 130 8.01 -7.14 -17.74
N GLN A 131 8.86 -6.13 -17.95
CA GLN A 131 9.73 -6.06 -19.13
C GLN A 131 10.73 -7.21 -19.19
N LEU A 132 11.29 -7.60 -18.04
CA LEU A 132 12.18 -8.75 -17.95
C LEU A 132 11.47 -10.07 -18.27
N GLU A 133 10.22 -10.23 -17.81
CA GLU A 133 9.38 -11.38 -18.13
C GLU A 133 9.11 -11.48 -19.64
N GLU A 134 8.70 -10.38 -20.25
CA GLU A 134 8.43 -10.30 -21.68
C GLU A 134 9.69 -10.60 -22.50
N PHE A 135 10.83 -10.06 -22.10
CA PHE A 135 12.12 -10.34 -22.75
C PHE A 135 12.52 -11.82 -22.66
N GLN A 136 12.30 -12.47 -21.51
CA GLN A 136 12.73 -13.85 -21.29
C GLN A 136 11.81 -14.90 -21.94
N PHE A 137 10.50 -14.64 -22.00
CA PHE A 137 9.50 -15.63 -22.44
C PHE A 137 8.75 -15.24 -23.70
N GLY A 138 8.95 -14.02 -24.20
CA GLY A 138 8.22 -13.50 -25.34
C GLY A 138 6.74 -13.26 -25.05
N PRO A 139 5.94 -12.94 -26.08
CA PRO A 139 4.52 -12.58 -25.93
C PRO A 139 3.65 -13.75 -25.43
N GLU A 140 4.08 -15.00 -25.68
CA GLU A 140 3.39 -16.21 -25.21
C GLU A 140 3.54 -16.44 -23.70
N GLY A 141 4.50 -15.75 -23.06
CA GLY A 141 4.74 -15.82 -21.62
C GLY A 141 5.25 -17.18 -21.14
N ARG A 142 5.30 -17.35 -19.81
CA ARG A 142 5.82 -18.57 -19.18
C ARG A 142 4.82 -19.73 -19.33
N ARG A 143 5.35 -20.92 -19.63
CA ARG A 143 4.58 -22.18 -19.57
C ARG A 143 4.29 -22.67 -18.16
N VAL A 144 4.98 -22.13 -17.16
CA VAL A 144 4.89 -22.54 -15.75
C VAL A 144 4.59 -21.32 -14.88
N PRO A 145 3.67 -21.43 -13.89
CA PRO A 145 3.36 -20.32 -13.01
C PRO A 145 4.57 -19.77 -12.25
N LEU A 146 4.63 -18.45 -12.13
CA LEU A 146 5.71 -17.73 -11.45
C LEU A 146 5.76 -18.05 -9.94
N CYS A 147 4.59 -18.13 -9.30
CA CYS A 147 4.44 -18.37 -7.87
C CYS A 147 3.87 -19.78 -7.62
N LEU A 148 4.74 -20.78 -7.54
CA LEU A 148 4.33 -22.18 -7.31
C LEU A 148 3.69 -22.42 -5.92
N SER A 149 3.89 -21.50 -4.97
CA SER A 149 3.27 -21.56 -3.64
C SER A 149 1.82 -21.07 -3.62
N TRP A 150 1.34 -20.43 -4.68
CA TRP A 150 -0.04 -19.95 -4.75
C TRP A 150 -0.89 -21.03 -5.42
N LYS A 151 -1.93 -21.51 -4.73
CA LYS A 151 -2.81 -22.53 -5.30
C LYS A 151 -3.60 -21.88 -6.43
N THR A 152 -3.34 -22.30 -7.66
CA THR A 152 -4.02 -21.76 -8.86
C THR A 152 -5.55 -21.89 -8.80
N ARG A 153 -6.07 -22.85 -8.00
CA ARG A 153 -7.51 -23.01 -7.72
C ARG A 153 -8.15 -21.80 -7.02
N GLU A 154 -7.38 -20.97 -6.34
CA GLU A 154 -7.84 -19.76 -5.65
C GLU A 154 -7.89 -18.54 -6.58
N PHE A 155 -7.21 -18.60 -7.73
CA PHE A 155 -7.20 -17.54 -8.75
C PHE A 155 -8.19 -17.81 -9.89
N GLY A 156 -8.75 -19.01 -9.98
CA GLY A 156 -9.60 -19.47 -11.08
C GLY A 156 -11.10 -19.41 -10.78
N ARG A 157 -11.68 -18.22 -10.66
CA ARG A 157 -13.04 -17.90 -11.11
C ARG A 157 -13.13 -16.43 -11.49
N SER A 158 -12.52 -16.08 -12.62
CA SER A 158 -13.02 -14.96 -13.42
C SER A 158 -14.04 -15.54 -14.39
N THR A 159 -15.32 -15.38 -14.05
CA THR A 159 -16.45 -15.45 -14.99
C THR A 159 -16.82 -14.03 -15.36
#